data_AF-A0A7X2PH57-F1
#
_entry.id   AF-A0A7X2PH57-F1
#
_cell.length_a   1.000
_cell.length_b   1.000
_cell.length_c   1.000
_cell.angle_alpha   90.00
_cell.angle_beta   90.00
_cell.angle_gamma   90.00
#
_symmetry.space_group_name_H-M   'P 1'
#
loop_
_entity.id
_entity.type
_entity.pdbx_description
1 polymer ?
#
loop_
_entity_poly.entity_id
_entity_poly.type
_entity_poly.pdbx_seq_one_letter_code
_entity_poly.pdbx_strand_id
1 'polypeptide(L)'
;MNCIECHSGAAERAGFPTASKCMLCHREIRKESASIQALASLPKDAKPFPAERVYRLADFVFFSHARHKEARIECAQCHGPVMEREKLRREFPLTMKTCVDCHRSREATVLCNACHELNQ
;
A
#
# COMPACT_ATOMS: atom_id res chain seq x y z
N MET A 1 14.94 -7.30 -3.15
CA MET A 1 13.91 -7.12 -2.11
C MET A 1 12.56 -7.16 -2.80
N ASN A 2 11.68 -8.07 -2.39
CA ASN A 2 10.36 -8.23 -2.98
C ASN A 2 9.32 -7.40 -2.21
N CYS A 3 8.25 -6.95 -2.89
CA CYS A 3 7.22 -6.08 -2.30
C CYS A 3 6.63 -6.64 -0.99
N ILE A 4 6.37 -7.96 -0.96
CA ILE A 4 5.72 -8.65 0.16
C ILE A 4 6.65 -8.93 1.34
N GLU A 5 7.97 -8.73 1.20
CA GLU A 5 8.90 -8.94 2.31
C GLU A 5 8.66 -7.93 3.42
N CYS A 6 8.34 -6.69 3.06
CA CYS A 6 7.95 -5.62 3.97
C CYS A 6 6.42 -5.51 4.11
N HIS A 7 5.68 -5.68 3.01
CA HIS A 7 4.22 -5.63 3.02
C HIS A 7 3.61 -7.03 3.16
N SER A 8 3.96 -7.75 4.23
CA SER A 8 3.53 -9.14 4.45
C SER A 8 2.00 -9.30 4.48
N GLY A 9 1.28 -8.30 4.99
CA GLY A 9 -0.19 -8.26 4.99
C GLY A 9 -0.83 -7.73 3.71
N ALA A 10 -0.05 -7.50 2.64
CA ALA A 10 -0.53 -6.83 1.42
C ALA A 10 -1.81 -7.42 0.84
N ALA A 11 -2.03 -8.74 0.97
CA ALA A 11 -3.22 -9.40 0.44
C ALA A 11 -4.51 -9.02 1.21
N GLU A 12 -4.49 -9.00 2.54
CA GLU A 12 -5.68 -8.69 3.33
C GLU A 12 -5.89 -7.19 3.50
N ARG A 13 -4.86 -6.51 4.01
CA ARG A 13 -4.82 -5.05 4.17
C ARG A 13 -3.37 -4.64 3.98
N ALA A 14 -3.07 -3.94 2.88
CA ALA A 14 -1.77 -3.33 2.66
C ALA A 14 -1.42 -2.40 3.83
N GLY A 15 -0.66 -2.96 4.77
CA GLY A 15 -0.15 -2.31 5.96
C GLY A 15 1.31 -1.97 5.78
N PHE A 16 1.81 -1.15 6.70
CA PHE A 16 3.22 -0.84 6.81
C PHE A 16 3.92 -1.87 7.69
N PRO A 17 5.20 -2.18 7.42
CA PRO A 17 6.00 -3.04 8.28
C PRO A 17 6.13 -2.46 9.69
N THR A 18 6.44 -3.32 10.65
CA THR A 18 6.82 -2.91 12.01
C THR A 18 8.22 -2.30 12.01
N ALA A 19 8.54 -1.50 13.03
CA ALA A 19 9.87 -0.94 13.23
C ALA A 19 10.96 -2.03 13.27
N SER A 20 10.68 -3.17 13.90
CA SER A 20 11.58 -4.33 13.92
C SER A 20 11.97 -4.85 12.52
N LYS A 21 11.04 -4.84 11.56
CA LYS A 21 11.32 -5.28 10.18
C LYS A 21 12.34 -4.34 9.52
N CYS A 22 12.21 -3.03 9.74
CA CYS A 22 13.14 -2.03 9.24
C CYS A 22 14.55 -2.21 9.85
N MET A 23 14.61 -2.54 11.15
CA MET A 23 15.87 -2.72 11.87
C MET A 23 16.63 -4.02 11.54
N LEU A 24 16.05 -4.93 10.74
CA LEU A 24 16.76 -6.13 10.25
C LEU A 24 18.04 -5.78 9.49
N CYS A 25 18.01 -4.70 8.72
CA CYS A 25 19.16 -4.19 7.96
C CYS A 25 19.72 -2.89 8.56
N HIS A 26 18.85 -1.99 9.04
CA HIS A 26 19.26 -0.68 9.53
C HIS A 26 20.05 -0.67 10.85
N ARG A 27 20.21 -1.84 11.49
CA ARG A 27 21.20 -2.01 12.56
C ARG A 27 22.64 -1.75 12.10
N GLU A 28 22.95 -2.06 10.83
CA GLU A 28 24.26 -1.78 10.22
C GLU A 28 24.20 -0.68 9.16
N ILE A 29 23.08 -0.58 8.43
CA ILE A 29 22.94 0.34 7.29
C ILE A 29 22.43 1.70 7.75
N ARG A 30 23.24 2.76 7.54
CA ARG A 30 22.91 4.15 7.88
C ARG A 30 22.50 4.33 9.35
N LYS A 31 23.06 3.54 10.27
CA LYS A 31 22.75 3.55 11.72
C LYS A 31 22.93 4.92 12.38
N GLU A 32 23.78 5.78 11.83
CA GLU A 32 24.06 7.13 12.34
C GLU A 32 23.07 8.20 11.84
N SER A 33 22.19 7.85 10.90
CA SER A 33 21.13 8.77 10.44
C SER A 33 20.14 9.05 11.56
N ALA A 34 19.81 10.33 11.77
CA ALA A 34 18.80 10.75 12.74
C ALA A 34 17.46 10.00 12.56
N SER A 35 17.04 9.74 11.31
CA SER A 35 15.80 9.00 11.04
C SER A 35 15.88 7.53 11.46
N ILE A 36 17.05 6.90 11.36
CA ILE A 36 17.26 5.51 11.78
C ILE A 36 17.40 5.42 13.30
N GLN A 37 18.04 6.40 13.94
CA GLN A 37 18.09 6.49 15.40
C GLN A 37 16.70 6.69 16.01
N ALA A 38 15.87 7.56 15.41
CA ALA A 38 14.47 7.73 15.80
C ALA A 38 13.69 6.41 15.64
N LEU A 39 13.86 5.70 14.53
CA LEU A 39 13.25 4.39 14.31
C LEU A 39 13.72 3.35 15.33
N ALA A 40 15.01 3.33 15.68
CA ALA A 40 15.60 2.41 16.64
C ALA A 40 15.09 2.63 18.08
N SER A 41 14.64 3.86 18.39
CA SER A 41 14.04 4.21 19.68
C SER A 41 12.59 3.73 19.84
N LEU A 42 11.93 3.32 18.76
CA LEU A 42 10.55 2.85 18.79
C LEU A 42 10.45 1.41 19.33
N PRO A 43 9.31 1.04 19.95
CA PRO A 43 9.00 -0.36 20.25
C PRO A 43 9.10 -1.25 19.01
N LYS A 44 9.54 -2.50 19.17
CA LYS A 44 9.76 -3.43 18.06
C LYS A 44 8.51 -3.66 17.21
N ASP A 45 7.34 -3.65 17.83
CA ASP A 45 6.02 -3.85 17.23
C ASP A 45 5.35 -2.55 16.77
N ALA A 46 5.97 -1.40 17.05
CA ALA A 46 5.47 -0.12 16.57
C ALA A 46 5.33 -0.15 15.05
N LYS A 47 4.20 0.35 14.55
CA LYS A 47 3.96 0.57 13.12
C LYS A 47 4.17 2.05 12.87
N PRO A 48 5.38 2.49 12.50
CA PRO A 48 5.61 3.88 12.16
C PRO A 48 4.82 4.19 10.89
N PHE A 49 3.61 4.72 11.06
CA PHE A 49 2.78 5.16 9.95
C PHE A 49 3.40 6.45 9.39
N PRO A 50 3.48 6.60 8.06
CA PRO A 50 3.80 7.89 7.50
C PRO A 50 2.73 8.90 7.92
N ALA A 51 3.15 10.13 8.26
CA ALA A 51 2.24 11.21 8.63
C ALA A 51 1.20 11.48 7.52
N GLU A 52 1.60 11.26 6.26
CA GLU A 52 0.74 11.42 5.10
C GLU A 52 0.61 10.10 4.32
N ARG A 53 -0.64 9.65 4.15
CA ARG A 53 -0.95 8.45 3.38
C ARG A 53 -1.19 8.82 1.91
N VAL A 54 -0.34 8.31 1.01
CA VAL A 54 -0.40 8.60 -0.43
C VAL A 54 -1.71 8.12 -1.07
N TYR A 55 -2.17 6.92 -0.70
CA TYR A 55 -3.41 6.33 -1.21
C TYR A 55 -4.43 6.19 -0.07
N ARG A 56 -5.46 7.04 -0.10
CA ARG A 56 -6.63 7.00 0.79
C ARG A 56 -7.89 7.03 -0.08
N LEU A 57 -8.66 5.94 -0.04
CA LEU A 57 -10.00 5.89 -0.62
C LEU A 57 -11.00 6.48 0.38
N ALA A 58 -12.16 6.92 -0.12
CA ALA A 58 -13.24 7.36 0.74
C ALA A 58 -13.78 6.18 1.56
N ASP A 59 -14.28 6.45 2.77
CA ASP A 59 -14.62 5.39 3.73
C ASP A 59 -15.79 4.49 3.28
N PHE A 60 -16.67 5.01 2.42
CA PHE A 60 -17.75 4.26 1.79
C PHE A 60 -17.31 3.41 0.58
N VAL A 61 -15.99 3.36 0.30
CA VAL A 61 -15.41 2.56 -0.80
C VAL A 61 -14.63 1.38 -0.24
N PHE A 62 -15.06 0.18 -0.59
CA PHE A 62 -14.35 -1.05 -0.30
C PHE A 62 -13.32 -1.38 -1.37
N PHE A 63 -12.12 -1.73 -0.93
CA PHE A 63 -11.06 -2.20 -1.81
C PHE A 63 -10.36 -3.42 -1.19
N SER A 64 -10.20 -4.48 -2.00
CA SER A 64 -9.55 -5.72 -1.57
C SER A 64 -8.29 -5.97 -2.39
N HIS A 65 -7.12 -5.90 -1.77
CA HIS A 65 -5.87 -6.24 -2.45
C HIS A 65 -5.84 -7.73 -2.86
N ALA A 66 -6.41 -8.63 -2.06
CA ALA A 66 -6.47 -10.06 -2.36
C ALA A 66 -7.16 -10.34 -3.70
N ARG A 67 -8.34 -9.74 -3.94
CA ARG A 67 -9.08 -9.92 -5.19
C ARG A 67 -8.29 -9.44 -6.41
N HIS A 68 -7.61 -8.30 -6.28
CA HIS A 68 -6.78 -7.76 -7.36
C HIS A 68 -5.52 -8.61 -7.59
N LYS A 69 -4.91 -9.14 -6.53
CA LYS A 69 -3.79 -10.07 -6.66
C LYS A 69 -4.21 -11.39 -7.34
N GLU A 70 -5.37 -11.93 -6.98
CA GLU A 70 -5.93 -13.15 -7.59
C GLU A 70 -6.21 -12.95 -9.09
N ALA A 71 -6.69 -11.75 -9.46
CA ALA A 71 -6.82 -11.31 -10.86
C ALA A 71 -5.48 -11.01 -11.56
N ARG A 72 -4.34 -11.33 -10.93
CA ARG A 72 -2.97 -11.13 -11.44
C ARG A 72 -2.68 -9.66 -11.78
N ILE A 73 -3.18 -8.75 -10.96
CA ILE A 73 -2.81 -7.34 -11.04
C ILE A 73 -1.49 -7.12 -10.31
N GLU A 74 -0.48 -6.69 -11.05
CA GLU A 74 0.84 -6.41 -10.48
C GLU A 74 0.82 -5.11 -9.66
N CYS A 75 1.58 -5.06 -8.56
CA CYS A 75 1.64 -3.91 -7.66
C CYS A 75 1.94 -2.60 -8.41
N ALA A 76 2.85 -2.67 -9.39
CA ALA A 76 3.29 -1.53 -10.18
C ALA A 76 2.20 -0.98 -11.11
N GLN A 77 1.17 -1.78 -11.47
CA GLN A 77 0.05 -1.28 -12.28
C GLN A 77 -0.79 -0.23 -11.53
N CYS A 78 -0.80 -0.27 -10.20
CA CYS A 78 -1.51 0.71 -9.37
C CYS A 78 -0.57 1.68 -8.64
N HIS A 79 0.59 1.22 -8.19
CA HIS A 79 1.53 2.02 -7.39
C HIS A 79 2.68 2.64 -8.18
N GLY A 80 2.81 2.29 -9.46
CA GLY A 80 3.92 2.75 -10.31
C GLY A 80 5.25 2.06 -9.97
N PRO A 81 6.37 2.57 -10.53
CA PRO A 81 7.71 2.02 -10.30
C PRO A 81 8.25 2.46 -8.93
N VAL A 82 7.65 1.98 -7.85
CA VAL A 82 7.98 2.36 -6.46
C VAL A 82 9.47 2.24 -6.14
N MET A 83 10.14 1.25 -6.70
CA MET A 83 11.58 1.00 -6.47
C MET A 83 12.49 2.10 -7.02
N GLU A 84 12.01 2.88 -7.98
CA GLU A 84 12.76 3.98 -8.63
C GLU A 84 12.46 5.35 -8.00
N ARG A 85 11.60 5.40 -6.98
CA ARG A 85 11.14 6.65 -6.36
C ARG A 85 11.90 6.93 -5.06
N GLU A 86 12.48 8.12 -4.97
CA GLU A 86 13.01 8.65 -3.70
C GLU A 86 11.87 9.00 -2.72
N LYS A 87 10.78 9.56 -3.26
CA LYS A 87 9.56 9.88 -2.51
C LYS A 87 8.35 9.28 -3.20
N LEU A 88 7.50 8.62 -2.42
CA LEU A 88 6.27 8.04 -2.94
C LEU A 88 5.29 9.16 -3.32
N ARG A 89 4.60 8.96 -4.44
CA ARG A 89 3.53 9.84 -4.90
C ARG A 89 2.38 9.01 -5.44
N ARG A 90 1.22 9.64 -5.58
CA ARG A 90 0.10 9.04 -6.26
C ARG A 90 0.42 8.96 -7.75
N GLU A 91 0.43 7.75 -8.30
CA GLU A 91 0.68 7.51 -9.73
C GLU A 91 -0.61 7.68 -10.53
N PHE A 92 -1.73 7.22 -9.98
CA PHE A 92 -3.05 7.33 -10.61
C PHE A 92 -4.07 8.04 -9.73
N PRO A 93 -4.98 8.84 -10.31
CA PRO A 93 -6.05 9.46 -9.56
C PRO A 93 -6.97 8.38 -8.98
N LEU A 94 -7.30 8.51 -7.69
CA LEU A 94 -8.24 7.63 -6.99
C LEU A 94 -9.67 8.08 -7.27
N THR A 95 -10.14 7.82 -8.48
CA THR A 95 -11.49 8.18 -8.92
C THR A 95 -12.27 6.93 -9.31
N MET A 96 -13.59 7.00 -9.20
CA MET A 96 -14.48 5.93 -9.69
C MET A 96 -14.20 5.61 -11.17
N LYS A 97 -13.93 6.64 -12.00
CA LYS A 97 -13.58 6.45 -13.41
C LYS A 97 -12.35 5.56 -13.59
N THR A 98 -11.28 5.79 -12.82
CA THR A 98 -10.07 4.96 -12.87
C THR A 98 -10.39 3.48 -12.58
N CYS A 99 -11.20 3.22 -11.55
CA CYS A 99 -11.58 1.86 -11.17
C CYS A 99 -12.46 1.21 -12.26
N VAL A 100 -13.51 1.91 -12.70
CA VAL A 100 -14.47 1.40 -13.68
C VAL A 100 -13.82 1.16 -15.04
N ASP A 101 -12.94 2.05 -15.50
CA ASP A 101 -12.24 1.88 -16.77
C ASP A 101 -11.33 0.63 -16.73
N CYS A 102 -10.58 0.45 -15.64
CA CYS A 102 -9.75 -0.74 -15.44
C CYS A 102 -10.62 -2.01 -15.39
N HIS A 103 -11.72 -1.99 -14.64
CA HIS A 103 -12.64 -3.13 -14.54
C HIS A 103 -13.25 -3.48 -15.89
N ARG A 104 -13.71 -2.49 -16.68
CA ARG A 104 -14.24 -2.70 -18.04
C ARG A 104 -13.20 -3.32 -18.96
N SER A 105 -11.95 -2.83 -18.94
CA SER A 105 -10.87 -3.37 -19.77
C SER A 105 -10.52 -4.83 -19.47
N ARG A 106 -10.97 -5.35 -18.32
CA ARG A 106 -10.73 -6.70 -17.85
C ARG A 106 -12.02 -7.50 -17.64
N GLU A 107 -13.14 -7.01 -18.17
CA GLU A 107 -14.44 -7.67 -18.08
C GLU A 107 -14.87 -8.01 -16.64
N ALA A 108 -14.42 -7.20 -15.67
CA ALA A 108 -14.72 -7.34 -14.26
C ALA A 108 -16.03 -6.62 -13.89
N THR A 109 -16.60 -7.00 -12.74
CA THR A 109 -17.83 -6.37 -12.24
C THR A 109 -17.68 -4.86 -12.05
N VAL A 110 -18.68 -4.11 -12.51
CA VAL A 110 -18.82 -2.66 -12.31
C VAL A 110 -20.08 -2.33 -11.52
N LEU A 111 -20.68 -3.33 -10.86
CA LEU A 111 -21.83 -3.12 -10.01
C LEU A 111 -21.47 -2.20 -8.84
N CYS A 112 -22.34 -1.26 -8.52
CA CYS A 112 -22.10 -0.26 -7.49
C CYS A 112 -21.74 -0.91 -6.13
N ASN A 113 -22.45 -1.98 -5.75
CA ASN A 113 -22.24 -2.70 -4.50
C ASN A 113 -20.96 -3.57 -4.48
N ALA A 114 -20.26 -3.71 -5.61
CA ALA A 114 -18.97 -4.38 -5.62
C ALA A 114 -17.85 -3.50 -5.04
N CYS A 115 -18.06 -2.18 -5.00
CA CYS A 115 -17.09 -1.20 -4.53
C CYS A 115 -17.63 -0.29 -3.42
N HIS A 116 -18.95 -0.16 -3.28
CA HIS A 116 -19.57 0.78 -2.34
C HIS A 116 -20.45 0.07 -1.33
N GLU A 117 -20.46 0.58 -0.10
CA GLU A 117 -21.53 0.26 0.85
C GLU A 117 -22.77 1.08 0.48
N LEU A 118 -23.79 0.42 -0.06
CA LEU A 118 -25.01 1.08 -0.54
C LEU A 118 -26.13 1.15 0.51
N ASN A 119 -25.86 0.74 1.76
CA ASN A 119 -26.86 0.63 2.82
C ASN A 119 -26.54 1.55 4.01
N GLN A 120 -26.44 2.85 3.76
CA GLN A 120 -26.63 3.89 4.78
C GLN A 120 -27.89 4.69 4.44
#